data_AF-A0A368GQ90-F1
#
_entry.id   AF-A0A368GQ90-F1
#
_cell.length_a   1.000
_cell.length_b   1.000
_cell.length_c   1.000
_cell.angle_alpha   90.00
_cell.angle_beta   90.00
_cell.angle_gamma   90.00
#
_symmetry.space_group_name_H-M   'P 1'
#
loop_
_entity.id
_entity.type
_entity.pdbx_description
1 polymer ?
#
loop_
_entity_poly.entity_id
_entity_poly.type
_entity_poly.pdbx_seq_one_letter_code
_entity_poly.pdbx_strand_id
1 'polypeptide(L)'
;MQGEKSEEMAAFAKEIHALSSAAKPVATWFGVQALDEARRACGGHGFLHCSRLNELRDSFDPSQTFEGENYMILQQTSNILLEKLGRLSSENFFSFILLKFMNGNNMFGVSYFYVSRVENIFYFVCSYKKWSCTNEDIRNSHVE
;
A
#
# COMPACT_ATOMS: atom_id res chain seq x y z
N MET A 1 -24.27 27.59 -22.28
CA MET A 1 -24.19 27.21 -20.86
C MET A 1 -24.23 25.70 -20.58
N GLN A 2 -24.79 24.83 -21.44
CA GLN A 2 -24.68 23.36 -21.23
C GLN A 2 -23.32 22.76 -21.64
N GLY A 3 -22.62 23.36 -22.62
CA GLY A 3 -21.30 22.88 -23.08
C GLY A 3 -20.16 23.09 -22.08
N GLU A 4 -20.08 24.26 -21.45
CA GLU A 4 -19.01 24.61 -20.50
C GLU A 4 -19.00 23.70 -19.26
N LYS A 5 -20.19 23.33 -18.76
CA LYS A 5 -20.32 22.41 -17.62
C LYS A 5 -19.82 21.00 -17.97
N SER A 6 -19.88 20.59 -19.24
CA SER A 6 -19.40 19.27 -19.68
C SER A 6 -17.88 19.20 -19.70
N GLU A 7 -17.19 20.29 -20.05
CA GLU A 7 -15.73 20.34 -20.11
C GLU A 7 -15.09 20.38 -18.71
N GLU A 8 -15.69 21.13 -17.78
CA GLU A 8 -15.26 21.13 -16.37
C GLU A 8 -15.37 19.75 -15.72
N MET A 9 -16.47 19.01 -15.97
CA MET A 9 -16.63 17.66 -15.45
C MET A 9 -15.60 16.69 -16.04
N ALA A 10 -15.24 16.84 -17.31
CA ALA A 10 -14.20 16.04 -17.94
C ALA A 10 -12.81 16.33 -17.36
N ALA A 11 -12.50 17.60 -17.07
CA ALA A 11 -11.27 17.98 -16.39
C ALA A 11 -11.22 17.40 -14.96
N PHE A 12 -12.33 17.50 -14.22
CA PHE A 12 -12.44 16.95 -12.87
C PHE A 12 -12.25 15.42 -12.83
N ALA A 13 -12.89 14.70 -13.76
CA ALA A 13 -12.73 13.25 -13.89
C ALA A 13 -11.28 12.84 -14.15
N LYS A 14 -10.53 13.61 -14.96
CA LYS A 14 -9.09 13.37 -15.19
C LYS A 14 -8.24 13.56 -13.93
N GLU A 15 -8.56 14.52 -13.05
CA GLU A 15 -7.81 14.68 -11.80
C GLU A 15 -8.10 13.55 -10.81
N ILE A 16 -9.37 13.16 -10.66
CA ILE A 16 -9.74 12.02 -9.82
C ILE A 16 -9.04 10.75 -10.33
N HIS A 17 -9.04 10.51 -11.64
CA HIS A 17 -8.37 9.37 -12.24
C HIS A 17 -6.85 9.37 -11.98
N ALA A 18 -6.18 10.52 -12.11
CA ALA A 18 -4.76 10.63 -11.78
C ALA A 18 -4.50 10.35 -10.29
N LEU A 19 -5.33 10.86 -9.38
CA LEU A 19 -5.19 10.64 -7.94
C LEU A 19 -5.44 9.17 -7.55
N SER A 20 -6.50 8.56 -8.07
CA SER A 20 -6.82 7.16 -7.78
C SER A 20 -5.78 6.21 -8.37
N SER A 21 -5.26 6.53 -9.55
CA SER A 21 -4.17 5.80 -10.20
C SER A 21 -2.87 5.88 -9.39
N ALA A 22 -2.55 7.03 -8.79
CA ALA A 22 -1.41 7.17 -7.88
C ALA A 22 -1.59 6.39 -6.57
N ALA A 23 -2.82 6.29 -6.06
CA ALA A 23 -3.09 5.69 -4.75
C ALA A 23 -2.92 4.16 -4.75
N LYS A 24 -3.29 3.51 -5.85
CA LYS A 24 -3.16 2.05 -6.02
C LYS A 24 -1.75 1.51 -5.77
N PRO A 25 -0.67 1.96 -6.46
CA PRO A 25 0.68 1.44 -6.26
C PRO A 25 1.19 1.68 -4.84
N VAL A 26 0.84 2.82 -4.23
CA VAL A 26 1.20 3.10 -2.83
C VAL A 26 0.55 2.09 -1.89
N ALA A 27 -0.75 1.85 -2.04
CA ALA A 27 -1.49 0.94 -1.19
C ALA A 27 -1.04 -0.53 -1.36
N THR A 28 -0.77 -0.97 -2.59
CA THR A 28 -0.38 -2.36 -2.87
C THR A 28 1.08 -2.65 -2.47
N TRP A 29 2.01 -1.70 -2.68
CA TRP A 29 3.36 -1.83 -2.13
C TRP A 29 3.38 -1.81 -0.61
N PHE A 30 2.62 -0.89 0.01
CA PHE A 30 2.50 -0.82 1.46
C PHE A 30 1.89 -2.10 2.04
N GLY A 31 0.84 -2.65 1.43
CA GLY A 31 0.20 -3.88 1.91
C GLY A 31 1.15 -5.09 1.91
N VAL A 32 1.96 -5.27 0.86
CA VAL A 32 2.96 -6.34 0.81
C VAL A 32 4.03 -6.14 1.89
N GLN A 33 4.53 -4.90 2.05
CA GLN A 33 5.52 -4.60 3.08
C GLN A 33 4.97 -4.81 4.51
N ALA A 34 3.72 -4.42 4.76
CA ALA A 34 3.06 -4.60 6.04
C ALA A 34 2.87 -6.08 6.40
N LEU A 35 2.51 -6.93 5.43
CA LEU A 35 2.42 -8.38 5.62
C LEU A 35 3.78 -9.00 5.90
N ASP A 36 4.82 -8.51 5.22
CA ASP A 36 6.19 -8.92 5.48
C ASP A 36 6.66 -8.59 6.90
N GLU A 37 6.35 -7.37 7.35
CA GLU A 37 6.69 -6.92 8.70
C GLU A 37 5.87 -7.67 9.75
N ALA A 38 4.58 -7.95 9.51
CA ALA A 38 3.75 -8.76 10.41
C ALA A 38 4.36 -10.14 10.64
N ARG A 39 4.79 -10.77 9.54
CA ARG A 39 5.40 -12.08 9.57
C ARG A 39 6.73 -12.07 10.32
N ARG A 40 7.57 -11.05 10.08
CA ARG A 40 8.85 -10.86 10.80
C ARG A 40 8.62 -10.59 12.29
N ALA A 41 7.63 -9.78 12.66
CA ALA A 41 7.27 -9.49 14.04
C ALA A 41 6.85 -10.75 14.82
N CYS A 42 6.25 -11.73 14.14
CA CYS A 42 5.90 -13.04 14.71
C CYS A 42 7.09 -14.00 14.87
N GLY A 43 8.28 -13.64 14.39
CA GLY A 43 9.46 -14.50 14.36
C GLY A 43 9.18 -15.82 13.62
N GLY A 44 9.73 -16.94 14.10
CA GLY A 44 9.52 -18.25 13.49
C GLY A 44 8.04 -18.70 13.44
N HIS A 45 7.18 -18.21 14.34
CA HIS A 45 5.76 -18.57 14.33
C HIS A 45 5.01 -17.93 13.14
N GLY A 46 5.52 -16.82 12.59
CA GLY A 46 4.96 -16.21 11.38
C GLY A 46 5.11 -17.07 10.13
N PHE A 47 5.99 -18.09 10.16
CA PHE A 47 6.16 -19.03 9.05
C PHE A 47 5.27 -20.27 9.14
N LEU A 48 4.67 -20.52 10.31
CA LEU A 48 3.79 -21.67 10.49
C LEU A 48 2.50 -21.47 9.68
N HIS A 49 1.96 -22.56 9.14
CA HIS A 49 0.72 -22.56 8.36
C HIS A 49 -0.46 -21.97 9.16
N CYS A 50 -0.55 -22.30 10.46
CA CYS A 50 -1.55 -21.75 11.39
C CYS A 50 -1.54 -20.21 11.50
N SER A 51 -0.39 -19.56 11.22
CA SER A 51 -0.30 -18.10 11.23
C SER A 51 -1.09 -17.48 10.07
N ARG A 52 -1.23 -18.22 8.95
CA ARG A 52 -1.87 -17.80 7.69
C ARG A 52 -1.29 -16.52 7.07
N LEU A 53 -0.16 -16.03 7.59
CA LEU A 53 0.47 -14.80 7.08
C LEU A 53 1.12 -15.02 5.72
N ASN A 54 1.66 -16.22 5.48
CA ASN A 54 2.20 -16.61 4.18
C ASN A 54 1.10 -16.68 3.12
N GLU A 55 0.02 -17.43 3.38
CA GLU A 55 -1.14 -17.53 2.46
C GLU A 55 -1.74 -16.15 2.13
N LEU A 56 -1.87 -15.29 3.15
CA LEU A 56 -2.43 -13.95 2.98
C LEU A 56 -1.50 -13.09 2.11
N ARG A 57 -0.19 -13.19 2.30
CA ARG A 57 0.80 -12.53 1.44
C ARG A 57 0.73 -13.07 0.01
N ASP A 58 0.75 -14.37 -0.17
CA ASP A 58 0.74 -15.00 -1.50
C ASP A 58 -0.53 -14.63 -2.28
N SER A 59 -1.66 -14.48 -1.58
CA SER A 59 -2.92 -14.01 -2.15
C SER A 59 -2.93 -12.51 -2.48
N PHE A 60 -2.16 -11.71 -1.75
CA PHE A 60 -2.11 -10.25 -1.90
C PHE A 60 -1.02 -9.78 -2.88
N ASP A 61 0.07 -10.54 -3.04
CA ASP A 61 1.20 -10.21 -3.92
C ASP A 61 0.77 -9.85 -5.36
N PRO A 62 -0.18 -10.57 -5.99
CA PRO A 62 -0.64 -10.24 -7.34
C PRO A 62 -1.37 -8.88 -7.45
N SER A 63 -1.80 -8.28 -6.34
CA SER A 63 -2.46 -6.96 -6.32
C SER A 63 -1.60 -5.82 -6.90
N GLN A 64 -0.28 -6.01 -6.94
CA GLN A 64 0.67 -5.08 -7.55
C GLN A 64 0.61 -5.08 -9.09
N THR A 65 -0.04 -6.08 -9.68
CA THR A 65 -0.09 -6.31 -11.12
C THR A 65 -1.52 -6.32 -11.67
N PHE A 66 -2.49 -6.78 -10.89
CA PHE A 66 -3.91 -6.74 -11.26
C PHE A 66 -4.36 -5.32 -11.52
N GLU A 67 -5.30 -5.11 -12.46
CA GLU A 67 -5.84 -3.78 -12.80
C GLU A 67 -4.75 -2.77 -13.23
N GLY A 68 -3.68 -3.28 -13.86
CA GLY A 68 -2.51 -2.53 -14.34
C GLY A 68 -1.32 -2.60 -13.40
N GLU A 69 -0.14 -2.76 -13.99
CA GLU A 69 1.14 -2.87 -13.28
C GLU A 69 1.50 -1.53 -12.62
N ASN A 70 1.96 -1.59 -11.38
CA ASN A 70 2.22 -0.42 -10.54
C ASN A 70 3.16 0.63 -11.18
N TYR A 71 4.28 0.22 -11.76
CA TYR A 71 5.20 1.16 -12.43
C TYR A 71 4.58 1.76 -13.69
N MET A 72 3.82 0.99 -14.47
CA MET A 72 3.10 1.51 -15.64
C MET A 72 2.06 2.56 -15.24
N ILE A 73 1.26 2.30 -14.20
CA ILE A 73 0.23 3.24 -13.72
C ILE A 73 0.88 4.53 -13.18
N LEU A 74 2.01 4.42 -12.49
CA LEU A 74 2.78 5.60 -12.07
C LEU A 74 3.29 6.41 -13.25
N GLN A 75 3.76 5.75 -14.30
CA GLN A 75 4.19 6.42 -15.52
C GLN A 75 3.03 7.18 -16.18
N GLN A 76 1.85 6.55 -16.30
CA GLN A 76 0.64 7.20 -16.83
C GLN A 76 0.23 8.41 -15.98
N THR A 77 0.23 8.23 -14.66
CA THR A 77 -0.10 9.30 -13.70
C THR A 77 0.89 10.46 -13.81
N SER A 78 2.19 10.16 -13.92
CA SER A 78 3.25 11.16 -14.08
C SER A 78 3.05 11.98 -15.35
N ASN A 79 2.68 11.35 -16.46
CA ASN A 79 2.42 12.08 -17.72
C ASN A 79 1.23 13.04 -17.60
N ILE A 80 0.13 12.61 -16.97
CA ILE A 80 -1.03 13.47 -16.70
C ILE A 80 -0.64 14.65 -15.80
N LEU A 81 0.21 14.39 -14.81
CA LEU A 81 0.70 15.40 -13.88
C LEU A 81 1.59 16.43 -14.58
N LEU A 82 2.51 15.99 -15.43
CA LEU A 82 3.38 16.84 -16.23
C LEU A 82 2.59 17.69 -17.22
N GLU A 83 1.55 17.15 -17.85
CA GLU A 83 0.67 17.93 -18.74
C GLU A 83 -0.05 19.06 -18.00
N LYS A 84 -0.47 18.82 -16.75
CA LYS A 84 -1.04 19.87 -15.89
C LYS A 84 0.00 20.87 -15.42
N LEU A 85 1.20 20.42 -15.08
CA LEU A 85 2.31 21.27 -14.64
C LEU A 85 2.81 22.19 -15.75
N GLY A 86 2.89 21.70 -17.00
CA GLY A 86 3.21 22.53 -18.17
C GLY A 86 2.22 23.67 -18.41
N ARG A 87 1.00 23.58 -17.84
CA ARG A 87 0.00 24.65 -17.82
C ARG A 87 0.08 25.56 -16.59
N LEU A 88 0.82 25.17 -15.55
CA LEU A 88 0.87 25.83 -14.23
C LEU A 88 2.31 26.24 -13.86
N SER A 89 3.02 26.93 -14.75
CA SER A 89 4.29 27.59 -14.41
C SER A 89 4.04 28.74 -13.41
N SER A 90 3.80 28.41 -12.15
CA SER A 90 3.75 29.32 -11.00
C SER A 90 3.75 28.51 -9.70
N GLU A 91 4.96 28.27 -9.19
CA GLU A 91 5.36 28.26 -7.77
C GLU A 91 4.59 27.39 -6.74
N ASN A 92 5.34 26.41 -6.20
CA ASN A 92 5.35 26.00 -4.78
C ASN A 92 4.31 25.05 -4.18
N PHE A 93 3.36 24.49 -4.93
CA PHE A 93 2.51 23.40 -4.38
C PHE A 93 3.06 21.99 -4.68
N PHE A 94 3.80 21.83 -5.77
CA PHE A 94 4.20 20.53 -6.32
C PHE A 94 5.41 19.87 -5.66
N SER A 95 6.29 20.66 -5.03
CA SER A 95 7.47 20.13 -4.34
C SER A 95 7.10 19.26 -3.13
N PHE A 96 5.86 19.31 -2.62
CA PHE A 96 5.48 18.51 -1.46
C PHE A 96 5.01 17.09 -1.80
N ILE A 97 4.25 16.91 -2.90
CA ILE A 97 3.72 15.57 -3.28
C ILE A 97 4.70 14.83 -4.19
N LEU A 98 5.23 15.48 -5.25
CA LEU A 98 6.18 14.84 -6.17
C LEU A 98 7.51 14.49 -5.49
N LEU A 99 8.04 15.37 -4.63
CA LEU A 99 9.32 15.11 -3.96
C LEU A 99 9.17 14.04 -2.87
N LYS A 100 8.00 13.82 -2.28
CA LYS A 100 7.74 12.66 -1.39
C LYS A 100 7.56 11.35 -2.17
N PHE A 101 6.93 11.42 -3.35
CA PHE A 101 6.70 10.26 -4.20
C PHE A 101 7.98 9.80 -4.92
N MET A 102 8.81 10.74 -5.37
CA MET A 102 10.06 10.49 -6.10
C MET A 102 11.31 10.39 -5.20
N ASN A 103 11.34 11.00 -4.00
CA ASN A 103 12.37 10.64 -3.01
C ASN A 103 12.04 9.30 -2.36
N GLY A 104 12.07 8.24 -3.18
CA GLY A 104 12.09 6.85 -2.75
C GLY A 104 13.25 6.49 -1.82
N ASN A 105 14.04 7.47 -1.37
CA ASN A 105 15.07 7.30 -0.34
C ASN A 105 14.55 7.51 1.09
N ASN A 106 13.28 7.89 1.30
CA ASN A 106 12.66 7.98 2.62
C ASN A 106 11.28 7.30 2.74
N MET A 107 10.95 6.35 1.87
CA MET A 107 9.86 5.41 2.15
C MET A 107 10.20 4.52 3.37
N PHE A 108 11.48 4.37 3.69
CA PHE A 108 11.96 3.83 4.97
C PHE A 108 11.54 4.69 6.18
N GLY A 109 11.53 6.02 6.05
CA GLY A 109 11.18 6.93 7.15
C GLY A 109 9.68 6.96 7.47
N VAL A 110 8.82 6.86 6.47
CA VAL A 110 7.36 6.74 6.68
C VAL A 110 6.98 5.35 7.16
N SER A 111 7.71 4.31 6.72
CA SER A 111 7.64 2.97 7.32
C SER A 111 7.94 3.05 8.82
N TYR A 112 9.09 3.60 9.25
CA TYR A 112 9.40 3.76 10.67
C TYR A 112 8.41 4.66 11.43
N PHE A 113 7.97 5.77 10.84
CA PHE A 113 7.10 6.75 11.53
C PHE A 113 5.64 6.26 11.70
N TYR A 114 5.12 5.44 10.78
CA TYR A 114 3.85 4.73 11.01
C TYR A 114 4.04 3.47 11.85
N VAL A 115 5.15 2.74 11.69
CA VAL A 115 5.48 1.56 12.50
C VAL A 115 5.41 1.91 13.98
N SER A 116 5.96 3.04 14.44
CA SER A 116 5.91 3.44 15.87
C SER A 116 4.51 3.63 16.46
N ARG A 117 3.46 3.88 15.65
CA ARG A 117 2.06 3.98 16.13
C ARG A 117 1.26 2.70 15.91
N VAL A 118 1.69 1.85 14.99
CA VAL A 118 1.06 0.55 14.67
C VAL A 118 1.71 -0.60 15.46
N GLU A 119 2.81 -0.38 16.18
CA GLU A 119 3.43 -1.41 17.04
C GLU A 119 2.41 -2.07 17.96
N ASN A 120 1.49 -1.31 18.56
CA ASN A 120 0.43 -1.87 19.42
C ASN A 120 -0.50 -2.85 18.68
N ILE A 121 -0.85 -2.56 17.42
CA ILE A 121 -1.65 -3.46 16.59
C ILE A 121 -0.82 -4.67 16.17
N PHE A 122 0.46 -4.48 15.81
CA PHE A 122 1.35 -5.58 15.47
C PHE A 122 1.59 -6.51 16.66
N TYR A 123 1.87 -5.99 17.85
CA TYR A 123 2.01 -6.78 19.07
C TYR A 123 0.73 -7.53 19.40
N PHE A 124 -0.44 -6.91 19.21
CA PHE A 124 -1.72 -7.57 19.41
C PHE A 124 -1.96 -8.70 18.40
N VAL A 125 -1.76 -8.44 17.10
CA VAL A 125 -1.89 -9.45 16.03
C VAL A 125 -0.88 -10.59 16.21
N CYS A 126 0.37 -10.26 16.54
CA CYS A 126 1.43 -11.21 16.81
C CYS A 126 1.08 -12.09 18.01
N SER A 127 0.63 -11.49 19.12
CA SER A 127 0.23 -12.23 20.32
C SER A 127 -0.96 -13.16 20.05
N TYR A 128 -1.98 -12.66 19.33
CA TYR A 128 -3.16 -13.43 18.98
C TYR A 128 -2.86 -14.59 18.03
N LYS A 129 -2.04 -14.36 16.99
CA LYS A 129 -1.66 -15.41 16.04
C LYS A 129 -0.75 -16.46 16.66
N LYS A 130 0.17 -16.04 17.53
CA LYS A 130 1.00 -16.96 18.30
C LYS A 130 0.14 -17.85 19.21
N TRP A 131 -0.81 -17.27 19.94
CA TRP A 131 -1.77 -18.03 20.75
C TRP A 131 -2.65 -18.96 19.92
N SER A 132 -3.11 -18.52 18.75
CA SER A 132 -3.94 -19.34 17.85
C SER A 132 -3.18 -20.57 17.35
N CYS A 133 -1.93 -20.39 16.90
CA CYS A 133 -1.06 -21.48 16.47
C CYS A 133 -0.83 -22.49 17.57
N THR A 134 -0.45 -22.05 18.78
CA THR A 134 -0.20 -22.95 19.90
C THR A 134 -1.44 -23.75 20.29
N ASN A 135 -2.64 -23.17 20.25
CA ASN A 135 -3.88 -23.92 20.53
C ASN A 135 -4.28 -24.87 19.41
N GLU A 136 -3.94 -24.57 18.16
CA GLU A 136 -4.14 -25.48 17.04
C GLU A 136 -3.19 -26.68 17.15
N ASP A 137 -1.92 -26.46 17.47
CA ASP A 137 -0.94 -27.52 17.73
C ASP A 137 -1.36 -28.41 18.92
N ILE A 138 -1.80 -27.81 20.04
CA ILE A 138 -2.32 -28.57 21.20
C ILE A 138 -3.53 -29.42 20.82
N ARG A 139 -4.50 -28.85 20.07
CA ARG A 139 -5.68 -29.60 19.63
C ARG A 139 -5.31 -30.76 18.71
N ASN A 140 -4.36 -30.57 17.80
CA ASN A 140 -3.92 -31.62 16.88
C ASN A 140 -3.09 -32.70 17.61
N SER A 141 -2.36 -32.36 18.67
CA SER A 141 -1.58 -33.30 19.49
C SER A 141 -2.39 -34.23 20.40
N HIS A 142 -3.69 -33.94 20.59
CA HIS A 142 -4.60 -34.77 21.38
C HIS A 142 -5.48 -35.70 20.53
N VAL A 143 -5.26 -35.73 19.22
CA VAL A 143 -6.02 -36.56 18.26
C VAL A 143 -5.19 -37.73 17.71
N GLU A 144 -3.92 -37.86 18.13
CA GLU A 144 -3.07 -39.07 17.97
C GLU A 144 -3.00 -39.86 19.27
#